data_AF-A0AAU9JLY8-F1
#
_entry.id   AF-A0AAU9JLY8-F1
#
_cell.length_a   1.000
_cell.length_b   1.000
_cell.length_c   1.000
_cell.angle_alpha   90.00
_cell.angle_beta   90.00
_cell.angle_gamma   90.00
#
_symmetry.space_group_name_H-M   'P 1'
#
loop_
_entity.id
_entity.type
_entity.pdbx_description
1 polymer ?
#
loop_
_entity_poly.entity_id
_entity_poly.type
_entity_poly.pdbx_seq_one_letter_code
_entity_poly.pdbx_strand_id
1 'polypeptide(L)'
;MMAWFLIFASFSAVYSYSPLNYTEIMSRLLHLNATCPFLRLSSSQTDFNLPSPEDCHECLTPILTISNSNGSVPQIYFSGCLHGNERLGPVVLAELAEFLCSNYDTNSWIKRLVDTRLIIMTPMTNAQGYYRNQREESVGGRLYDTNRDFAYMIKGECFKTITAKTVEKIFEKYLIRTSITFHGGDASISYPWGAPDHKKDEKSTEAPDHAAADSIAKAILEFSQADLGVGPMTDKVYDVTGGMEDWAYAGGWENSVNPEKPITNCSEFSNSNPEGLKQLMFLVEADNDKSPDTERYGHKSQVLSSEQGGLIPQFIRMSLGLIDLAKPYILADIVTIENGIRVDWTVWGCITVDYTQVFYGKYTETLYEEIIKDSSKSISLLKKTKNRGGKCRWGGMTEFSEEIITEEDVIVVISAKVDSNWLKQNKPDPNVPPQSHIVNSRTKQHYKVSNKNYSIDESSFFFSSALKSDLNSTGPADKDKKFEGSFQWNALYLVILIIGIISGLLYIAAKKYFYQPLSQQEEIEL
;
A
#
# COMPACT_ATOMS: atom_id res chain seq x y z
N MET A 1 39.62 14.40 17.99
CA MET A 1 38.19 14.13 18.25
C MET A 1 37.23 14.87 17.31
N MET A 2 37.46 16.14 16.95
CA MET A 2 36.57 16.90 16.04
C MET A 2 36.39 16.31 14.62
N ALA A 3 37.43 15.72 14.02
CA ALA A 3 37.33 15.15 12.67
C ALA A 3 36.48 13.86 12.59
N TRP A 4 36.36 13.11 13.69
CA TRP A 4 35.51 11.90 13.74
C TRP A 4 34.03 12.23 13.91
N PHE A 5 33.71 13.31 14.65
CA PHE A 5 32.34 13.82 14.78
C PHE A 5 31.78 14.34 13.44
N LEU A 6 32.59 15.01 12.62
CA LEU A 6 32.17 15.51 11.31
C LEU A 6 31.88 14.39 10.30
N ILE A 7 32.64 13.29 10.35
CA ILE A 7 32.44 12.14 9.45
C ILE A 7 31.19 11.35 9.85
N PHE A 8 30.97 11.08 11.15
CA PHE A 8 29.73 10.43 11.61
C PHE A 8 28.48 11.30 11.39
N ALA A 9 28.58 12.62 11.60
CA ALA A 9 27.50 13.55 11.27
C ALA A 9 27.16 13.52 9.77
N SER A 10 28.17 13.49 8.89
CA SER A 10 27.96 13.42 7.44
C SER A 10 27.36 12.10 6.96
N PHE A 11 27.65 10.96 7.61
CA PHE A 11 27.03 9.67 7.28
C PHE A 11 25.59 9.56 7.82
N SER A 12 25.31 10.10 9.03
CA SER A 12 23.95 10.12 9.59
C SER A 12 22.98 11.00 8.79
N ALA A 13 23.47 12.10 8.22
CA ALA A 13 22.66 13.04 7.43
C ALA A 13 22.16 12.43 6.10
N VAL A 14 22.89 11.49 5.49
CA VAL A 14 22.53 10.88 4.19
C VAL A 14 21.42 9.82 4.31
N TYR A 15 21.21 9.27 5.52
CA TYR A 15 20.22 8.22 5.77
C TYR A 15 18.98 8.70 6.51
N SER A 16 18.96 9.96 6.97
CA SER A 16 17.83 10.55 7.68
C SER A 16 16.79 11.08 6.69
N TYR A 17 15.53 10.91 7.01
CA TYR A 17 14.45 11.58 6.30
C TYR A 17 14.39 13.05 6.74
N SER A 18 13.90 13.91 5.85
CA SER A 18 13.75 15.35 6.11
C SER A 18 12.46 15.88 5.47
N PRO A 19 11.97 17.05 5.90
CA PRO A 19 10.97 17.78 5.13
C PRO A 19 11.45 18.00 3.70
N LEU A 20 10.51 17.96 2.75
CA LEU A 20 10.78 18.22 1.33
C LEU A 20 9.83 19.29 0.82
N ASN A 21 10.33 20.30 0.12
CA ASN A 21 9.46 21.24 -0.58
C ASN A 21 8.98 20.65 -1.93
N TYR A 22 8.10 21.39 -2.60
CA TYR A 22 7.52 20.96 -3.89
C TYR A 22 8.60 20.61 -4.92
N THR A 23 9.61 21.48 -5.07
CA THR A 23 10.70 21.31 -6.05
C THR A 23 11.55 20.08 -5.75
N GLU A 24 11.85 19.83 -4.47
CA GLU A 24 12.62 18.65 -4.03
C GLU A 24 11.85 17.36 -4.30
N ILE A 25 10.54 17.33 -4.03
CA ILE A 25 9.70 16.17 -4.35
C ILE A 25 9.69 15.96 -5.87
N MET A 26 9.40 16.99 -6.67
CA MET A 26 9.36 16.85 -8.14
C MET A 26 10.71 16.38 -8.72
N SER A 27 11.83 16.89 -8.21
CA SER A 27 13.17 16.45 -8.63
C SER A 27 13.39 14.95 -8.37
N ARG A 28 13.01 14.46 -7.19
CA ARG A 28 13.07 13.04 -6.85
C ARG A 28 12.16 12.19 -7.73
N LEU A 29 10.92 12.63 -7.95
CA LEU A 29 9.97 11.91 -8.78
C LEU A 29 10.44 11.80 -10.24
N LEU A 30 11.00 12.88 -10.79
CA LEU A 30 11.59 12.87 -12.13
C LEU A 30 12.78 11.92 -12.23
N HIS A 31 13.64 11.90 -11.20
CA HIS A 31 14.75 10.96 -11.12
C HIS A 31 14.25 9.50 -11.09
N LEU A 32 13.29 9.20 -10.22
CA LEU A 32 12.69 7.86 -10.12
C LEU A 32 12.00 7.44 -11.42
N ASN A 33 11.32 8.35 -12.12
CA ASN A 33 10.71 8.04 -13.42
C ASN A 33 11.76 7.68 -14.48
N ALA A 34 12.96 8.25 -14.41
CA ALA A 34 14.05 7.94 -15.32
C ALA A 34 14.78 6.63 -14.98
N THR A 35 14.82 6.24 -13.70
CA THR A 35 15.65 5.12 -13.22
C THR A 35 14.85 3.88 -12.84
N CYS A 36 13.55 4.00 -12.60
CA CYS A 36 12.68 2.93 -12.12
C CYS A 36 11.77 2.40 -13.25
N PRO A 37 12.05 1.22 -13.85
CA PRO A 37 11.39 0.79 -15.08
C PRO A 37 9.87 0.59 -14.99
N PHE A 38 9.34 0.37 -13.79
CA PHE A 38 7.93 0.11 -13.50
C PHE A 38 7.20 1.33 -12.89
N LEU A 39 7.88 2.46 -12.72
CA LEU A 39 7.28 3.72 -12.27
C LEU A 39 7.00 4.60 -13.48
N ARG A 40 5.82 5.22 -13.53
CA ARG A 40 5.49 6.27 -14.48
C ARG A 40 5.04 7.51 -13.71
N LEU A 41 5.62 8.64 -14.07
CA LEU A 41 5.25 9.97 -13.59
C LEU A 41 4.52 10.71 -14.71
N SER A 42 3.35 11.22 -14.39
CA SER A 42 2.58 12.17 -15.21
C SER A 42 2.08 13.32 -14.33
N SER A 43 1.17 14.13 -14.86
CA SER A 43 0.47 15.17 -14.11
C SER A 43 -0.99 15.21 -14.49
N SER A 44 -1.84 15.79 -13.63
CA SER A 44 -3.26 15.96 -13.97
C SER A 44 -3.46 16.89 -15.17
N GLN A 45 -2.58 17.88 -15.35
CA GLN A 45 -2.57 18.76 -16.52
C GLN A 45 -2.30 17.96 -17.81
N THR A 46 -1.37 17.01 -17.78
CA THR A 46 -1.03 16.19 -18.96
C THR A 46 -2.05 15.08 -19.22
N ASP A 47 -2.42 14.33 -18.18
CA ASP A 47 -3.25 13.12 -18.33
C ASP A 47 -4.73 13.44 -18.55
N PHE A 48 -5.21 14.55 -17.99
CA PHE A 48 -6.62 14.91 -17.97
C PHE A 48 -6.92 16.28 -18.56
N ASN A 49 -5.90 16.97 -19.10
CA ASN A 49 -6.03 18.30 -19.69
C ASN A 49 -6.68 19.31 -18.71
N LEU A 50 -6.39 19.17 -17.41
CA LEU A 50 -6.78 20.14 -16.40
C LEU A 50 -5.93 21.42 -16.51
N PRO A 51 -6.44 22.58 -16.08
CA PRO A 51 -5.64 23.80 -16.06
C PRO A 51 -4.47 23.70 -15.09
N SER A 52 -3.42 24.47 -15.34
CA SER A 52 -2.37 24.70 -14.33
C SER A 52 -2.93 25.55 -13.19
N PRO A 53 -2.47 25.36 -11.94
CA PRO A 53 -2.92 26.18 -10.82
C PRO A 53 -2.62 27.66 -11.01
N GLU A 54 -3.56 28.50 -10.60
CA GLU A 54 -3.42 29.96 -10.64
C GLU A 54 -2.21 30.40 -9.81
N ASP A 55 -1.47 31.41 -10.28
CA ASP A 55 -0.32 31.98 -9.57
C ASP A 55 0.75 30.91 -9.16
N CYS A 56 0.74 29.73 -9.80
CA CYS A 56 1.80 28.74 -9.74
C CYS A 56 1.80 27.85 -11.00
N HIS A 57 2.25 28.43 -12.12
CA HIS A 57 2.28 27.74 -13.41
C HIS A 57 3.21 26.50 -13.42
N GLU A 58 4.17 26.41 -12.50
CA GLU A 58 5.08 25.27 -12.34
C GLU A 58 4.58 24.22 -11.33
N CYS A 59 3.48 24.49 -10.61
CA CYS A 59 2.86 23.57 -9.66
C CYS A 59 1.97 22.54 -10.36
N LEU A 60 2.53 21.70 -11.20
CA LEU A 60 1.82 20.54 -11.72
C LEU A 60 1.37 19.64 -10.57
N THR A 61 0.19 19.02 -10.68
CA THR A 61 -0.26 18.01 -9.71
C THR A 61 0.29 16.65 -10.14
N PRO A 62 1.35 16.12 -9.50
CA PRO A 62 2.00 14.90 -9.97
C PRO A 62 1.12 13.67 -9.72
N ILE A 63 1.08 12.78 -10.70
CA ILE A 63 0.44 11.47 -10.60
C ILE A 63 1.51 10.41 -10.86
N LEU A 64 1.70 9.50 -9.90
CA LEU A 64 2.53 8.32 -10.09
C LEU A 64 1.65 7.09 -10.33
N THR A 65 2.10 6.22 -11.23
CA THR A 65 1.64 4.83 -11.29
C THR A 65 2.84 3.90 -11.19
N ILE A 66 2.80 2.96 -10.25
CA ILE A 66 3.86 1.98 -9.99
C ILE A 66 3.26 0.58 -10.19
N SER A 67 3.70 -0.12 -11.23
CA SER A 67 3.28 -1.49 -11.56
C SER A 67 4.24 -2.11 -12.58
N ASN A 68 4.60 -3.37 -12.38
CA ASN A 68 5.27 -4.17 -13.42
C ASN A 68 4.29 -5.12 -14.15
N SER A 69 3.00 -5.02 -13.87
CA SER A 69 1.95 -5.77 -14.56
C SER A 69 1.31 -4.96 -15.69
N ASN A 70 1.10 -5.61 -16.84
CA ASN A 70 0.30 -5.10 -17.96
C ASN A 70 -1.17 -5.52 -17.90
N GLY A 71 -1.55 -6.34 -16.91
CA GLY A 71 -2.90 -6.87 -16.74
C GLY A 71 -3.75 -6.07 -15.76
N SER A 72 -5.00 -6.50 -15.59
CA SER A 72 -5.87 -5.93 -14.55
C SER A 72 -5.51 -6.51 -13.18
N VAL A 73 -4.70 -5.75 -12.44
CA VAL A 73 -4.26 -6.05 -11.09
C VAL A 73 -5.02 -5.21 -10.05
N PRO A 74 -5.09 -5.64 -8.77
CA PRO A 74 -5.63 -4.83 -7.68
C PRO A 74 -5.03 -3.43 -7.64
N GLN A 75 -5.88 -2.42 -7.53
CA GLN A 75 -5.49 -1.01 -7.60
C GLN A 75 -5.69 -0.35 -6.24
N ILE A 76 -4.70 0.41 -5.80
CA ILE A 76 -4.66 1.11 -4.51
C ILE A 76 -4.26 2.55 -4.79
N TYR A 77 -4.93 3.49 -4.13
CA TYR A 77 -4.63 4.90 -4.29
C TYR A 77 -4.11 5.51 -2.99
N PHE A 78 -3.10 6.36 -3.12
CA PHE A 78 -2.57 7.14 -2.02
C PHE A 78 -2.59 8.61 -2.38
N SER A 79 -3.17 9.41 -1.50
CA SER A 79 -3.15 10.86 -1.60
C SER A 79 -2.36 11.43 -0.44
N GLY A 80 -1.51 12.41 -0.73
CA GLY A 80 -0.91 13.26 0.28
C GLY A 80 -1.43 14.67 0.08
N CYS A 81 -1.62 15.39 1.19
CA CYS A 81 -1.79 16.84 1.15
C CYS A 81 -3.01 17.25 0.32
N LEU A 82 -4.21 16.81 0.75
CA LEU A 82 -5.45 17.50 0.35
C LEU A 82 -5.40 18.94 0.85
N HIS A 83 -4.96 19.15 2.10
CA HIS A 83 -4.63 20.47 2.62
C HIS A 83 -3.14 20.77 2.44
N GLY A 84 -2.82 21.89 1.81
CA GLY A 84 -1.44 22.23 1.43
C GLY A 84 -0.44 22.44 2.57
N ASN A 85 -0.93 22.72 3.78
CA ASN A 85 -0.10 22.91 4.97
C ASN A 85 0.08 21.64 5.82
N GLU A 86 -0.43 20.48 5.39
CA GLU A 86 -0.26 19.18 6.06
C GLU A 86 0.89 18.41 5.40
N ARG A 87 2.09 18.50 6.00
CA ARG A 87 3.38 18.36 5.30
C ARG A 87 3.96 16.95 5.26
N LEU A 88 3.45 16.05 6.10
CA LEU A 88 4.06 14.73 6.26
C LEU A 88 3.71 13.79 5.10
N GLY A 89 2.44 13.74 4.67
CA GLY A 89 1.95 12.86 3.61
C GLY A 89 2.74 12.93 2.28
N PRO A 90 3.04 14.12 1.75
CA PRO A 90 3.86 14.27 0.54
C PRO A 90 5.24 13.65 0.64
N VAL A 91 5.90 13.79 1.80
CA VAL A 91 7.21 13.18 2.07
C VAL A 91 7.08 11.66 2.14
N VAL A 92 6.07 11.15 2.86
CA VAL A 92 5.79 9.70 2.94
C VAL A 92 5.64 9.10 1.56
N LEU A 93 4.86 9.72 0.66
CA LEU A 93 4.59 9.15 -0.67
C LEU A 93 5.79 9.25 -1.62
N ALA A 94 6.58 10.33 -1.54
CA ALA A 94 7.84 10.43 -2.29
C ALA A 94 8.84 9.35 -1.84
N GLU A 95 8.98 9.15 -0.53
CA GLU A 95 9.91 8.18 0.04
C GLU A 95 9.41 6.73 -0.11
N LEU A 96 8.09 6.50 -0.13
CA LEU A 96 7.50 5.19 -0.47
C LEU A 96 7.84 4.80 -1.91
N ALA A 97 7.73 5.73 -2.86
CA ALA A 97 8.10 5.48 -4.25
C ALA A 97 9.59 5.13 -4.40
N GLU A 98 10.46 5.87 -3.70
CA GLU A 98 11.90 5.57 -3.65
C GLU A 98 12.14 4.19 -3.02
N PHE A 99 11.49 3.90 -1.89
CA PHE A 99 11.63 2.64 -1.17
C PHE A 99 11.22 1.43 -2.03
N LEU A 100 10.07 1.50 -2.70
CA LEU A 100 9.61 0.46 -3.63
C LEU A 100 10.62 0.26 -4.75
N CYS A 101 11.18 1.34 -5.30
CA CYS A 101 12.15 1.25 -6.37
C CYS A 101 13.47 0.58 -5.93
N SER A 102 14.07 1.06 -4.83
CA SER A 102 15.36 0.59 -4.36
C SER A 102 15.35 -0.84 -3.82
N ASN A 103 14.18 -1.35 -3.41
CA ASN A 103 14.05 -2.69 -2.83
C ASN A 103 13.43 -3.71 -3.79
N TYR A 104 13.07 -3.32 -5.02
CA TYR A 104 12.41 -4.21 -5.96
C TYR A 104 13.25 -5.44 -6.34
N ASP A 105 14.54 -5.28 -6.61
CA ASP A 105 15.40 -6.40 -7.01
C ASP A 105 15.96 -7.20 -5.83
N THR A 106 15.90 -6.65 -4.61
CA THR A 106 16.56 -7.23 -3.42
C THR A 106 15.59 -7.80 -2.39
N ASN A 107 14.30 -7.46 -2.47
CA ASN A 107 13.28 -7.93 -1.54
C ASN A 107 12.10 -8.57 -2.28
N SER A 108 11.94 -9.89 -2.13
CA SER A 108 10.92 -10.68 -2.83
C SER A 108 9.48 -10.27 -2.49
N TRP A 109 9.23 -9.79 -1.27
CA TRP A 109 7.92 -9.27 -0.89
C TRP A 109 7.64 -7.94 -1.60
N ILE A 110 8.59 -7.00 -1.59
CA ILE A 110 8.45 -5.72 -2.32
C ILE A 110 8.29 -5.95 -3.82
N LYS A 111 9.10 -6.84 -4.40
CA LYS A 111 8.95 -7.28 -5.79
C LYS A 111 7.54 -7.76 -6.09
N ARG A 112 7.00 -8.64 -5.24
CA ARG A 112 5.63 -9.13 -5.37
C ARG A 112 4.60 -8.02 -5.28
N LEU A 113 4.76 -7.04 -4.40
CA LEU A 113 3.81 -5.93 -4.32
C LEU A 113 3.76 -5.19 -5.67
N VAL A 114 4.90 -4.83 -6.24
CA VAL A 114 5.02 -4.12 -7.54
C VAL A 114 4.57 -4.97 -8.73
N ASP A 115 4.91 -6.27 -8.77
CA ASP A 115 4.58 -7.16 -9.89
C ASP A 115 3.10 -7.48 -10.00
N THR A 116 2.35 -7.27 -8.93
CA THR A 116 1.01 -7.83 -8.78
C THR A 116 -0.05 -6.79 -8.50
N ARG A 117 0.31 -5.52 -8.25
CA ARG A 117 -0.59 -4.41 -7.86
C ARG A 117 -0.33 -3.23 -8.78
N LEU A 118 -1.34 -2.39 -8.96
CA LEU A 118 -1.19 -1.06 -9.53
C LEU A 118 -1.32 -0.04 -8.39
N ILE A 119 -0.21 0.58 -8.04
CA ILE A 119 -0.17 1.59 -6.98
C ILE A 119 -0.24 2.96 -7.64
N ILE A 120 -1.24 3.75 -7.27
CA ILE A 120 -1.49 5.08 -7.82
C ILE A 120 -1.25 6.08 -6.69
N MET A 121 -0.48 7.14 -6.94
CA MET A 121 -0.21 8.15 -5.91
C MET A 121 -0.34 9.57 -6.44
N THR A 122 -0.88 10.45 -5.61
CA THR A 122 -0.74 11.91 -5.76
C THR A 122 -0.05 12.46 -4.51
N PRO A 123 1.29 12.54 -4.49
CA PRO A 123 2.02 13.00 -3.31
C PRO A 123 1.59 14.37 -2.82
N MET A 124 1.30 15.29 -3.75
CA MET A 124 0.85 16.65 -3.47
C MET A 124 -0.46 16.89 -4.22
N THR A 125 -1.57 16.31 -3.73
CA THR A 125 -2.86 16.41 -4.43
C THR A 125 -3.29 17.87 -4.57
N ASN A 126 -3.16 18.67 -3.51
CA ASN A 126 -3.18 20.13 -3.55
C ASN A 126 -1.75 20.69 -3.73
N ALA A 127 -1.21 20.57 -4.95
CA ALA A 127 0.15 20.99 -5.28
C ALA A 127 0.39 22.50 -5.06
N GLN A 128 -0.59 23.34 -5.41
CA GLN A 128 -0.49 24.80 -5.24
C GLN A 128 -0.47 25.17 -3.75
N GLY A 129 -1.37 24.59 -2.94
CA GLY A 129 -1.38 24.76 -1.49
C GLY A 129 -0.07 24.26 -0.87
N TYR A 130 0.45 23.12 -1.34
CA TYR A 130 1.74 22.60 -0.86
C TYR A 130 2.90 23.54 -1.17
N TYR A 131 2.95 24.10 -2.38
CA TYR A 131 3.99 25.07 -2.75
C TYR A 131 3.94 26.32 -1.88
N ARG A 132 2.73 26.78 -1.51
CA ARG A 132 2.52 27.98 -0.69
C ARG A 132 2.50 27.74 0.81
N ASN A 133 2.55 26.49 1.25
CA ASN A 133 2.27 26.10 2.63
C ASN A 133 0.91 26.64 3.12
N GLN A 134 -0.13 26.48 2.30
CA GLN A 134 -1.47 26.99 2.54
C GLN A 134 -2.48 25.84 2.52
N ARG A 135 -3.41 25.81 3.48
CA ARG A 135 -4.43 24.76 3.57
C ARG A 135 -5.26 24.65 2.29
N GLU A 136 -5.79 25.77 1.83
CA GLU A 136 -6.71 25.87 0.70
C GLU A 136 -6.03 25.85 -0.67
N GLU A 137 -6.81 25.63 -1.72
CA GLU A 137 -6.43 25.92 -3.11
C GLU A 137 -7.07 27.26 -3.55
N SER A 138 -6.32 28.09 -4.27
CA SER A 138 -6.78 29.36 -4.85
C SER A 138 -7.30 29.15 -6.27
N VAL A 139 -8.57 29.49 -6.51
CA VAL A 139 -9.26 29.43 -7.80
C VAL A 139 -10.08 30.72 -8.01
N GLY A 140 -9.87 31.42 -9.12
CA GLY A 140 -10.47 32.72 -9.42
C GLY A 140 -10.20 33.78 -8.35
N GLY A 141 -9.02 33.74 -7.71
CA GLY A 141 -8.67 34.60 -6.57
C GLY A 141 -9.46 34.32 -5.27
N ARG A 142 -10.14 33.17 -5.16
CA ARG A 142 -10.83 32.71 -3.94
C ARG A 142 -10.19 31.44 -3.40
N LEU A 143 -10.16 31.31 -2.08
CA LEU A 143 -9.63 30.15 -1.39
C LEU A 143 -10.74 29.12 -1.14
N TYR A 144 -10.48 27.86 -1.51
CA TYR A 144 -11.39 26.73 -1.30
C TYR A 144 -10.71 25.66 -0.47
N ASP A 145 -11.38 25.22 0.59
CA ASP A 145 -11.01 23.99 1.30
C ASP A 145 -11.32 22.80 0.37
N THR A 146 -10.27 22.13 -0.09
CA THR A 146 -10.35 21.04 -1.07
C THR A 146 -11.09 19.83 -0.52
N ASN A 147 -11.05 19.58 0.80
CA ASN A 147 -11.81 18.51 1.43
C ASN A 147 -13.24 18.92 1.83
N ARG A 148 -13.76 19.98 1.19
CA ARG A 148 -15.16 20.42 1.22
C ARG A 148 -15.72 20.62 -0.20
N ASP A 149 -15.04 20.07 -1.20
CA ASP A 149 -15.30 20.33 -2.63
C ASP A 149 -15.75 19.06 -3.40
N PHE A 150 -15.99 17.94 -2.71
CA PHE A 150 -16.48 16.69 -3.32
C PHE A 150 -18.01 16.57 -3.25
N ALA A 151 -18.62 15.80 -4.15
CA ALA A 151 -20.08 15.73 -4.30
C ALA A 151 -20.82 14.96 -3.19
N TYR A 152 -20.52 15.18 -1.91
CA TYR A 152 -21.19 14.54 -0.78
C TYR A 152 -21.83 15.60 0.13
N MET A 153 -23.15 15.64 0.23
CA MET A 153 -23.91 16.59 1.06
C MET A 153 -23.64 18.08 0.77
N ILE A 154 -23.03 18.41 -0.37
CA ILE A 154 -22.79 19.80 -0.78
C ILE A 154 -24.08 20.44 -1.31
N LYS A 155 -24.37 21.64 -0.82
CA LYS A 155 -25.42 22.51 -1.36
C LYS A 155 -24.80 23.52 -2.32
N GLY A 156 -24.84 23.23 -3.62
CA GLY A 156 -24.35 24.13 -4.66
C GLY A 156 -23.34 23.47 -5.60
N GLU A 157 -22.34 24.24 -6.02
CA GLU A 157 -21.27 23.78 -6.90
C GLU A 157 -20.20 23.01 -6.13
N CYS A 158 -19.72 21.91 -6.72
CA CYS A 158 -18.58 21.13 -6.25
C CYS A 158 -17.59 20.87 -7.40
N PHE A 159 -16.44 20.28 -7.10
CA PHE A 159 -15.30 20.11 -8.01
C PHE A 159 -14.81 21.45 -8.58
N LYS A 160 -14.68 22.47 -7.73
CA LYS A 160 -14.15 23.78 -8.13
C LYS A 160 -12.63 23.77 -8.28
N THR A 161 -11.97 23.00 -7.45
CA THR A 161 -10.52 22.92 -7.33
C THR A 161 -9.92 21.94 -8.34
N ILE A 162 -8.70 22.23 -8.81
CA ILE A 162 -7.90 21.29 -9.59
C ILE A 162 -7.63 20.04 -8.76
N THR A 163 -7.45 20.18 -7.44
CA THR A 163 -7.35 19.07 -6.48
C THR A 163 -8.53 18.10 -6.62
N ALA A 164 -9.77 18.57 -6.42
CA ALA A 164 -10.95 17.71 -6.48
C ALA A 164 -11.17 17.13 -7.89
N LYS A 165 -10.97 17.93 -8.95
CA LYS A 165 -11.05 17.46 -10.34
C LYS A 165 -10.00 16.39 -10.66
N THR A 166 -8.80 16.51 -10.11
CA THR A 166 -7.73 15.50 -10.30
C THR A 166 -8.17 14.16 -9.69
N VAL A 167 -8.66 14.18 -8.45
CA VAL A 167 -9.16 12.97 -7.78
C VAL A 167 -10.34 12.38 -8.53
N GLU A 168 -11.29 13.21 -8.98
CA GLU A 168 -12.43 12.77 -9.78
C GLU A 168 -11.98 12.01 -11.04
N LYS A 169 -11.07 12.60 -11.82
CA LYS A 169 -10.57 11.99 -13.06
C LYS A 169 -9.79 10.70 -12.81
N ILE A 170 -9.06 10.60 -11.69
CA ILE A 170 -8.43 9.35 -11.26
C ILE A 170 -9.51 8.30 -10.97
N PHE A 171 -10.55 8.63 -10.20
CA PHE A 171 -11.60 7.67 -9.83
C PHE A 171 -12.47 7.29 -11.03
N GLU A 172 -12.62 8.16 -12.03
CA GLU A 172 -13.24 7.83 -13.32
C GLU A 172 -12.38 6.88 -14.18
N LYS A 173 -11.06 6.92 -14.03
CA LYS A 173 -10.12 6.14 -14.84
C LYS A 173 -9.89 4.74 -14.29
N TYR A 174 -9.86 4.58 -12.97
CA TYR A 174 -9.37 3.39 -12.29
C TYR A 174 -10.48 2.59 -11.58
N LEU A 175 -10.18 1.36 -11.16
CA LEU A 175 -11.00 0.51 -10.28
C LEU A 175 -10.27 0.30 -8.96
N ILE A 176 -10.20 1.37 -8.16
CA ILE A 176 -9.48 1.37 -6.90
C ILE A 176 -10.26 0.59 -5.85
N ARG A 177 -9.57 -0.26 -5.08
CA ARG A 177 -10.21 -1.08 -4.04
C ARG A 177 -10.24 -0.39 -2.69
N THR A 178 -9.12 0.25 -2.34
CA THR A 178 -8.90 0.89 -1.05
C THR A 178 -7.88 2.01 -1.21
N SER A 179 -7.84 2.92 -0.25
CA SER A 179 -6.97 4.10 -0.31
C SER A 179 -6.56 4.60 1.05
N ILE A 180 -5.47 5.37 1.08
CA ILE A 180 -5.14 6.27 2.19
C ILE A 180 -5.05 7.70 1.66
N THR A 181 -5.65 8.63 2.40
CA THR A 181 -5.35 10.06 2.29
C THR A 181 -4.64 10.52 3.55
N PHE A 182 -3.45 11.09 3.41
CA PHE A 182 -2.65 11.57 4.54
C PHE A 182 -2.98 13.03 4.84
N HIS A 183 -3.39 13.26 6.08
CA HIS A 183 -3.69 14.54 6.70
C HIS A 183 -2.74 14.83 7.88
N GLY A 184 -2.93 15.98 8.52
CA GLY A 184 -2.23 16.33 9.76
C GLY A 184 -2.98 17.40 10.57
N GLY A 185 -2.67 17.45 11.87
CA GLY A 185 -3.36 18.27 12.86
C GLY A 185 -4.07 17.45 13.94
N ASP A 186 -4.08 16.12 13.81
CA ASP A 186 -4.59 15.14 14.77
C ASP A 186 -3.82 13.81 14.61
N ALA A 187 -4.16 12.76 15.35
CA ALA A 187 -3.47 11.47 15.34
C ALA A 187 -4.47 10.29 15.28
N SER A 188 -4.92 9.93 14.08
CA SER A 188 -5.91 8.86 13.87
C SER A 188 -5.84 8.17 12.52
N ILE A 189 -6.33 6.92 12.47
CA ILE A 189 -6.76 6.24 11.25
C ILE A 189 -8.27 6.18 11.29
N SER A 190 -8.90 6.90 10.37
CA SER A 190 -10.33 7.08 10.33
C SER A 190 -10.93 6.55 9.03
N TYR A 191 -12.18 6.10 9.10
CA TYR A 191 -12.91 5.49 7.98
C TYR A 191 -14.40 5.89 8.03
N PRO A 192 -15.24 5.55 7.03
CA PRO A 192 -16.63 5.97 7.04
C PRO A 192 -17.42 5.58 8.32
N TRP A 193 -18.30 6.45 8.81
CA TRP A 193 -18.74 7.68 8.17
C TRP A 193 -18.10 8.95 8.74
N GLY A 194 -17.89 9.94 7.88
CA GLY A 194 -17.52 11.32 8.20
C GLY A 194 -18.60 12.34 7.82
N ALA A 195 -19.72 11.92 7.24
CA ALA A 195 -20.78 12.81 6.77
C ALA A 195 -21.90 13.02 7.81
N PRO A 196 -22.47 14.24 7.91
CA PRO A 196 -23.47 14.56 8.93
C PRO A 196 -24.79 13.76 8.85
N ASP A 197 -25.19 13.29 7.67
CA ASP A 197 -26.40 12.47 7.47
C ASP A 197 -26.27 11.06 8.05
N HIS A 198 -25.03 10.59 8.26
CA HIS A 198 -24.71 9.36 8.97
C HIS A 198 -24.26 9.61 10.41
N LYS A 199 -24.69 10.73 11.01
CA LYS A 199 -24.45 11.04 12.42
C LYS A 199 -25.73 10.90 13.24
N LYS A 200 -25.65 10.18 14.36
CA LYS A 200 -26.71 10.08 15.35
C LYS A 200 -26.14 10.18 16.76
N ASP A 201 -26.74 11.04 17.59
CA ASP A 201 -26.31 11.26 18.98
C ASP A 201 -24.81 11.59 19.10
N GLU A 202 -24.33 12.46 18.20
CA GLU A 202 -22.91 12.87 18.05
C GLU A 202 -21.92 11.73 17.73
N LYS A 203 -22.41 10.61 17.16
CA LYS A 203 -21.57 9.50 16.71
C LYS A 203 -21.93 9.07 15.30
N SER A 204 -20.96 8.50 14.60
CA SER A 204 -21.17 7.80 13.33
C SER A 204 -22.19 6.67 13.54
N THR A 205 -23.12 6.54 12.61
CA THR A 205 -23.84 5.28 12.39
C THR A 205 -22.88 4.24 11.79
N GLU A 206 -23.28 2.97 11.77
CA GLU A 206 -22.43 1.89 11.27
C GLU A 206 -22.43 1.87 9.74
N ALA A 207 -21.29 2.13 9.08
CA ALA A 207 -21.19 1.96 7.63
C ALA A 207 -21.41 0.49 7.20
N PRO A 208 -21.94 0.22 6.00
CA PRO A 208 -22.11 -1.15 5.51
C PRO A 208 -20.84 -2.01 5.56
N ASP A 209 -19.67 -1.41 5.36
CA ASP A 209 -18.37 -2.09 5.38
C ASP A 209 -17.61 -1.91 6.73
N HIS A 210 -18.28 -1.48 7.81
CA HIS A 210 -17.65 -1.12 9.09
C HIS A 210 -16.72 -2.20 9.64
N ALA A 211 -17.15 -3.47 9.67
CA ALA A 211 -16.33 -4.56 10.18
C ALA A 211 -15.03 -4.76 9.39
N ALA A 212 -15.06 -4.53 8.08
CA ALA A 212 -13.88 -4.59 7.24
C ALA A 212 -12.98 -3.38 7.46
N ALA A 213 -13.55 -2.17 7.48
CA ALA A 213 -12.81 -0.93 7.69
C ALA A 213 -12.07 -0.93 9.04
N ASP A 214 -12.77 -1.31 10.12
CA ASP A 214 -12.18 -1.42 11.46
C ASP A 214 -11.04 -2.46 11.51
N SER A 215 -11.25 -3.62 10.89
CA SER A 215 -10.25 -4.69 10.84
C SER A 215 -9.00 -4.28 10.06
N ILE A 216 -9.18 -3.66 8.89
CA ILE A 216 -8.07 -3.15 8.06
C ILE A 216 -7.32 -2.04 8.80
N ALA A 217 -8.02 -1.06 9.37
CA ALA A 217 -7.40 0.06 10.10
C ALA A 217 -6.53 -0.43 11.27
N LYS A 218 -7.02 -1.40 12.05
CA LYS A 218 -6.26 -2.02 13.14
C LYS A 218 -5.04 -2.80 12.63
N ALA A 219 -5.19 -3.55 11.54
CA ALA A 219 -4.08 -4.32 10.97
C ALA A 219 -2.96 -3.42 10.42
N ILE A 220 -3.30 -2.34 9.71
CA ILE A 220 -2.29 -1.40 9.20
C ILE A 220 -1.67 -0.56 10.32
N LEU A 221 -2.43 -0.24 11.39
CA LEU A 221 -1.88 0.40 12.58
C LEU A 221 -0.83 -0.50 13.24
N GLU A 222 -1.19 -1.74 13.57
CA GLU A 222 -0.29 -2.72 14.21
C GLU A 222 0.98 -2.91 13.39
N PHE A 223 0.86 -3.03 12.06
CA PHE A 223 2.02 -3.18 11.19
C PHE A 223 2.90 -1.93 11.09
N SER A 224 2.26 -0.75 11.06
CA SER A 224 2.99 0.52 11.01
C SER A 224 3.79 0.78 12.29
N GLN A 225 3.31 0.24 13.42
CA GLN A 225 3.75 0.60 14.77
C GLN A 225 3.53 2.09 15.10
N ALA A 226 2.68 2.78 14.34
CA ALA A 226 2.27 4.14 14.69
C ALA A 226 1.40 4.13 15.94
N ASP A 227 1.37 5.27 16.64
CA ASP A 227 0.52 5.48 17.81
C ASP A 227 -0.62 6.42 17.43
N LEU A 228 -1.73 5.84 16.97
CA LEU A 228 -2.88 6.57 16.42
C LEU A 228 -4.19 5.99 16.97
N GLY A 229 -5.20 6.84 17.14
CA GLY A 229 -6.57 6.40 17.37
C GLY A 229 -7.15 5.68 16.15
N VAL A 230 -8.11 4.77 16.35
CA VAL A 230 -8.83 4.11 15.24
C VAL A 230 -10.33 4.23 15.44
N GLY A 231 -11.08 4.61 14.40
CA GLY A 231 -12.54 4.64 14.43
C GLY A 231 -13.18 5.35 13.25
N PRO A 232 -14.51 5.54 13.24
CA PRO A 232 -15.17 6.34 12.23
C PRO A 232 -14.70 7.80 12.22
N MET A 233 -14.70 8.45 11.05
CA MET A 233 -14.26 9.85 10.89
C MET A 233 -15.06 10.82 11.77
N THR A 234 -16.38 10.63 11.88
CA THR A 234 -17.22 11.45 12.78
C THR A 234 -16.79 11.34 14.24
N ASP A 235 -16.35 10.16 14.68
CA ASP A 235 -15.99 9.87 16.07
C ASP A 235 -14.56 10.30 16.42
N LYS A 236 -13.67 10.32 15.42
CA LYS A 236 -12.23 10.57 15.60
C LYS A 236 -11.78 11.95 15.18
N VAL A 237 -12.44 12.52 14.19
CA VAL A 237 -12.14 13.84 13.64
C VAL A 237 -13.34 14.74 13.96
N TYR A 238 -14.29 14.84 13.04
CA TYR A 238 -15.61 15.47 13.18
C TYR A 238 -16.37 15.29 11.86
N ASP A 239 -17.70 15.45 11.87
CA ASP A 239 -18.50 15.34 10.66
C ASP A 239 -18.36 16.55 9.72
N VAL A 240 -18.30 16.29 8.41
CA VAL A 240 -18.06 17.29 7.36
C VAL A 240 -18.89 17.01 6.11
N THR A 241 -19.34 18.05 5.43
CA THR A 241 -19.89 17.93 4.07
C THR A 241 -18.79 18.13 3.04
N GLY A 242 -18.86 17.42 1.93
CA GLY A 242 -17.97 17.58 0.79
C GLY A 242 -16.60 16.91 0.94
N GLY A 243 -16.48 15.96 1.87
CA GLY A 243 -15.27 15.18 2.08
C GLY A 243 -14.99 14.20 0.95
N MET A 244 -13.72 14.02 0.63
CA MET A 244 -13.24 13.07 -0.38
C MET A 244 -13.52 11.62 0.03
N GLU A 245 -13.45 11.34 1.32
CA GLU A 245 -13.37 9.98 1.86
C GLU A 245 -14.69 9.25 1.76
N ASP A 246 -15.78 9.87 2.24
CA ASP A 246 -17.12 9.32 2.08
C ASP A 246 -17.58 9.37 0.62
N TRP A 247 -17.12 10.37 -0.16
CA TRP A 247 -17.39 10.41 -1.60
C TRP A 247 -16.72 9.24 -2.35
N ALA A 248 -15.48 8.90 -2.01
CA ALA A 248 -14.77 7.74 -2.57
C ALA A 248 -15.43 6.41 -2.20
N TYR A 249 -16.06 6.35 -1.03
CA TYR A 249 -16.77 5.16 -0.56
C TYR A 249 -18.18 5.02 -1.12
N ALA A 250 -18.98 6.09 -1.11
CA ALA A 250 -20.43 6.05 -1.31
C ALA A 250 -20.94 6.76 -2.57
N GLY A 251 -20.11 7.59 -3.21
CA GLY A 251 -20.47 8.38 -4.39
C GLY A 251 -21.05 7.57 -5.55
N GLY A 252 -20.67 6.29 -5.63
CA GLY A 252 -21.09 5.36 -6.68
C GLY A 252 -22.38 4.58 -6.42
N TRP A 253 -22.92 4.59 -5.19
CA TRP A 253 -24.02 3.68 -4.84
C TRP A 253 -25.06 4.26 -3.90
N GLU A 254 -24.74 5.25 -3.07
CA GLU A 254 -25.63 5.62 -1.96
C GLU A 254 -26.96 6.21 -2.43
N ASN A 255 -26.94 7.08 -3.46
CA ASN A 255 -28.16 7.65 -4.05
C ASN A 255 -29.16 6.60 -4.56
N SER A 256 -28.74 5.35 -4.78
CA SER A 256 -29.63 4.27 -5.22
C SER A 256 -30.40 3.62 -4.06
N VAL A 257 -29.97 3.84 -2.82
CA VAL A 257 -30.51 3.18 -1.62
C VAL A 257 -30.93 4.16 -0.51
N ASN A 258 -30.37 5.38 -0.51
CA ASN A 258 -30.72 6.46 0.40
C ASN A 258 -31.71 7.44 -0.28
N PRO A 259 -32.96 7.57 0.20
CA PRO A 259 -33.96 8.48 -0.36
C PRO A 259 -33.56 9.96 -0.34
N GLU A 260 -32.70 10.36 0.59
CA GLU A 260 -32.24 11.75 0.72
C GLU A 260 -31.27 12.15 -0.40
N LYS A 261 -30.69 11.15 -1.09
CA LYS A 261 -29.76 11.31 -2.20
C LYS A 261 -28.61 12.28 -1.86
N PRO A 262 -27.76 11.92 -0.89
CA PRO A 262 -26.72 12.81 -0.39
C PRO A 262 -25.64 13.13 -1.42
N ILE A 263 -25.50 12.35 -2.49
CA ILE A 263 -24.53 12.62 -3.55
C ILE A 263 -25.09 13.69 -4.50
N THR A 264 -24.51 14.90 -4.43
CA THR A 264 -24.97 16.07 -5.19
C THR A 264 -24.64 15.94 -6.67
N ASN A 265 -25.58 16.29 -7.54
CA ASN A 265 -25.29 16.41 -8.97
C ASN A 265 -24.63 17.77 -9.24
N CYS A 266 -23.31 17.77 -9.48
CA CYS A 266 -22.56 18.97 -9.82
C CYS A 266 -22.41 19.11 -11.33
N SER A 267 -22.50 20.34 -11.85
CA SER A 267 -22.51 20.63 -13.29
C SER A 267 -21.28 20.12 -14.06
N GLU A 268 -20.17 19.88 -13.37
CA GLU A 268 -18.92 19.37 -13.95
C GLU A 268 -18.60 17.93 -13.51
N PHE A 269 -19.41 17.34 -12.62
CA PHE A 269 -19.25 15.96 -12.19
C PHE A 269 -19.88 15.02 -13.19
N SER A 270 -19.07 14.12 -13.75
CA SER A 270 -19.59 13.00 -14.51
C SER A 270 -19.51 11.75 -13.62
N ASN A 271 -20.64 11.24 -13.15
CA ASN A 271 -20.67 9.92 -12.50
C ASN A 271 -20.54 8.81 -13.57
N SER A 272 -19.59 8.95 -14.49
CA SER A 272 -19.37 8.06 -15.63
C SER A 272 -18.83 6.70 -15.20
N ASN A 273 -18.26 6.62 -14.00
CA ASN A 273 -17.76 5.38 -13.40
C ASN A 273 -18.14 5.29 -11.91
N PRO A 274 -19.39 4.90 -11.60
CA PRO A 274 -19.81 4.68 -10.21
C PRO A 274 -19.01 3.57 -9.52
N GLU A 275 -18.44 2.62 -10.26
CA GLU A 275 -17.60 1.56 -9.67
C GLU A 275 -16.27 2.13 -9.16
N GLY A 276 -15.75 3.22 -9.73
CA GLY A 276 -14.60 3.93 -9.18
C GLY A 276 -14.82 4.52 -7.79
N LEU A 277 -16.08 4.61 -7.34
CA LEU A 277 -16.51 5.22 -6.07
C LEU A 277 -17.08 4.18 -5.10
N LYS A 278 -16.41 3.02 -5.01
CA LYS A 278 -16.67 1.92 -4.07
C LYS A 278 -15.40 1.52 -3.32
N GLN A 279 -14.63 2.53 -2.92
CA GLN A 279 -13.34 2.36 -2.26
C GLN A 279 -13.53 2.40 -0.75
N LEU A 280 -12.87 1.52 0.00
CA LEU A 280 -12.62 1.82 1.42
C LEU A 280 -11.42 2.76 1.53
N MET A 281 -11.70 4.06 1.68
CA MET A 281 -10.68 5.07 1.90
C MET A 281 -10.49 5.33 3.39
N PHE A 282 -9.23 5.36 3.81
CA PHE A 282 -8.81 5.70 5.17
C PHE A 282 -8.23 7.11 5.20
N LEU A 283 -8.72 7.94 6.10
CA LEU A 283 -8.13 9.22 6.46
C LEU A 283 -7.09 8.97 7.54
N VAL A 284 -5.83 9.24 7.25
CA VAL A 284 -4.75 9.12 8.24
C VAL A 284 -4.31 10.50 8.67
N GLU A 285 -4.78 10.93 9.84
CA GLU A 285 -4.24 12.09 10.55
C GLU A 285 -2.90 11.68 11.15
N ALA A 286 -1.82 12.07 10.48
CA ALA A 286 -0.52 11.43 10.68
C ALA A 286 0.22 11.96 11.91
N ASP A 287 -0.08 13.18 12.35
CA ASP A 287 0.51 13.81 13.53
C ASP A 287 -0.32 15.01 13.99
N ASN A 288 -0.33 15.27 15.30
CA ASN A 288 -0.97 16.46 15.87
C ASN A 288 -0.35 17.76 15.33
N ASP A 289 0.92 17.73 14.94
CA ASP A 289 1.57 18.82 14.22
C ASP A 289 1.41 18.65 12.72
N LYS A 290 0.89 19.68 12.03
CA LYS A 290 0.78 19.68 10.57
C LYS A 290 2.15 19.68 9.88
N SER A 291 3.19 20.12 10.57
CA SER A 291 4.58 20.21 10.10
C SER A 291 5.56 19.76 11.19
N PRO A 292 5.58 18.46 11.56
CA PRO A 292 6.38 17.99 12.68
C PRO A 292 7.87 18.30 12.54
N ASP A 293 8.58 18.40 13.67
CA ASP A 293 10.02 18.59 13.69
C ASP A 293 10.77 17.46 12.96
N THR A 294 11.79 17.84 12.18
CA THR A 294 12.62 16.93 11.37
C THR A 294 13.20 15.77 12.18
N GLU A 295 13.52 15.96 13.46
CA GLU A 295 14.07 14.91 14.33
C GLU A 295 13.12 13.70 14.48
N ARG A 296 11.81 13.91 14.26
CA ARG A 296 10.79 12.86 14.35
C ARG A 296 10.64 12.05 13.06
N TYR A 297 11.24 12.48 11.95
CA TYR A 297 11.06 11.83 10.64
C TYR A 297 11.72 10.45 10.55
N GLY A 298 12.80 10.22 11.30
CA GLY A 298 13.53 8.95 11.36
C GLY A 298 14.50 8.72 10.20
N HIS A 299 14.87 7.45 9.98
CA HIS A 299 15.90 7.04 9.03
C HIS A 299 15.43 5.95 8.06
N LYS A 300 16.04 5.91 6.86
CA LYS A 300 15.73 4.92 5.80
C LYS A 300 15.86 3.47 6.24
N SER A 301 16.82 3.17 7.12
CA SER A 301 17.03 1.81 7.65
C SER A 301 15.91 1.29 8.55
N GLN A 302 15.05 2.19 9.06
CA GLN A 302 14.01 1.84 10.02
C GLN A 302 12.75 1.26 9.38
N VAL A 303 12.55 1.43 8.06
CA VAL A 303 11.30 1.01 7.37
C VAL A 303 10.97 -0.46 7.62
N LEU A 304 11.92 -1.36 7.38
CA LEU A 304 11.72 -2.80 7.60
C LEU A 304 12.25 -3.28 8.96
N SER A 305 12.68 -2.38 9.85
CA SER A 305 13.17 -2.76 11.17
C SER A 305 12.03 -3.22 12.09
N SER A 306 12.35 -4.01 13.12
CA SER A 306 11.37 -4.41 14.14
C SER A 306 11.08 -3.28 15.14
N GLU A 307 11.89 -2.24 15.16
CA GLU A 307 11.70 -1.06 16.00
C GLU A 307 10.65 -0.12 15.39
N GLN A 308 10.03 0.68 16.26
CA GLN A 308 9.02 1.65 15.86
C GLN A 308 9.55 2.67 14.84
N GLY A 309 10.79 3.13 14.97
CA GLY A 309 11.39 4.12 14.07
C GLY A 309 10.66 5.48 14.08
N GLY A 310 11.07 6.38 13.18
CA GLY A 310 10.41 7.68 13.02
C GLY A 310 9.12 7.63 12.20
N LEU A 311 8.49 8.80 12.04
CA LEU A 311 7.19 8.95 11.38
C LEU A 311 7.18 8.45 9.94
N ILE A 312 8.19 8.79 9.12
CA ILE A 312 8.23 8.37 7.71
C ILE A 312 8.30 6.83 7.57
N PRO A 313 9.19 6.11 8.28
CA PRO A 313 9.16 4.64 8.35
C PRO A 313 7.81 4.05 8.71
N GLN A 314 7.13 4.60 9.71
CA GLN A 314 5.82 4.10 10.18
C GLN A 314 4.78 4.20 9.06
N PHE A 315 4.67 5.35 8.40
CA PHE A 315 3.67 5.55 7.34
C PHE A 315 4.02 4.86 6.02
N ILE A 316 5.31 4.63 5.73
CA ILE A 316 5.73 3.73 4.66
C ILE A 316 5.26 2.30 4.96
N ARG A 317 5.49 1.79 6.18
CA ARG A 317 4.97 0.46 6.59
C ARG A 317 3.45 0.39 6.49
N MET A 318 2.73 1.38 6.99
CA MET A 318 1.27 1.44 6.88
C MET A 318 0.81 1.30 5.42
N SER A 319 1.45 2.03 4.52
CA SER A 319 1.15 2.00 3.08
C SER A 319 1.47 0.63 2.46
N LEU A 320 2.63 0.05 2.78
CA LEU A 320 2.99 -1.31 2.36
C LEU A 320 1.99 -2.36 2.88
N GLY A 321 1.49 -2.17 4.10
CA GLY A 321 0.46 -3.00 4.70
C GLY A 321 -0.83 -3.00 3.88
N LEU A 322 -1.30 -1.82 3.50
CA LEU A 322 -2.49 -1.67 2.68
C LEU A 322 -2.31 -2.22 1.25
N ILE A 323 -1.12 -2.04 0.65
CA ILE A 323 -0.79 -2.58 -0.67
C ILE A 323 -0.85 -4.12 -0.65
N ASP A 324 -0.29 -4.76 0.38
CA ASP A 324 -0.34 -6.21 0.55
C ASP A 324 -1.79 -6.70 0.75
N LEU A 325 -2.54 -6.02 1.62
CA LEU A 325 -3.97 -6.21 1.85
C LEU A 325 -4.86 -5.86 0.65
N ALA A 326 -4.34 -5.54 -0.52
CA ALA A 326 -5.20 -5.33 -1.69
C ALA A 326 -5.74 -6.65 -2.29
N LYS A 327 -5.00 -7.76 -2.10
CA LYS A 327 -5.37 -9.08 -2.62
C LYS A 327 -4.67 -10.23 -1.87
N PRO A 328 -5.42 -11.25 -1.40
CA PRO A 328 -4.84 -12.45 -0.81
C PRO A 328 -4.01 -13.29 -1.79
N TYR A 329 -2.99 -13.96 -1.26
CA TYR A 329 -2.17 -14.90 -2.02
C TYR A 329 -1.60 -15.99 -1.11
N ILE A 330 -1.21 -17.13 -1.71
CA ILE A 330 -0.67 -18.29 -1.01
C ILE A 330 0.77 -18.51 -1.46
N LEU A 331 1.70 -18.57 -0.52
CA LEU A 331 3.06 -19.01 -0.75
C LEU A 331 3.18 -20.44 -0.23
N ALA A 332 3.76 -21.32 -1.03
CA ALA A 332 3.84 -22.73 -0.70
C ALA A 332 5.07 -23.37 -1.33
N ASP A 333 5.58 -24.40 -0.64
CA ASP A 333 6.74 -25.18 -1.04
C ASP A 333 6.47 -26.68 -0.80
N ILE A 334 7.16 -27.54 -1.54
CA ILE A 334 7.09 -29.00 -1.41
C ILE A 334 8.47 -29.53 -1.05
N VAL A 335 8.54 -30.30 0.03
CA VAL A 335 9.74 -30.99 0.48
C VAL A 335 9.52 -32.50 0.34
N THR A 336 10.42 -33.20 -0.33
CA THR A 336 10.40 -34.68 -0.39
C THR A 336 10.80 -35.27 0.95
N ILE A 337 10.05 -36.27 1.42
CA ILE A 337 10.29 -37.00 2.67
C ILE A 337 10.31 -38.52 2.40
N GLU A 338 10.75 -39.31 3.38
CA GLU A 338 11.01 -40.77 3.20
C GLU A 338 9.83 -41.55 2.58
N ASN A 339 8.59 -41.19 2.90
CA ASN A 339 7.38 -41.87 2.42
C ASN A 339 6.44 -40.98 1.60
N GLY A 340 6.93 -39.91 0.98
CA GLY A 340 6.12 -39.01 0.15
C GLY A 340 6.61 -37.57 0.17
N ILE A 341 5.69 -36.63 0.42
CA ILE A 341 6.01 -35.19 0.46
C ILE A 341 5.45 -34.50 1.71
N ARG A 342 6.08 -33.39 2.09
CA ARG A 342 5.53 -32.38 3.00
C ARG A 342 5.27 -31.10 2.24
N VAL A 343 4.06 -30.57 2.37
CA VAL A 343 3.64 -29.29 1.79
C VAL A 343 3.63 -28.25 2.90
N ASP A 344 4.46 -27.23 2.80
CA ASP A 344 4.54 -26.12 3.75
C ASP A 344 3.97 -24.86 3.08
N TRP A 345 3.07 -24.13 3.76
CA TRP A 345 2.46 -22.93 3.17
C TRP A 345 2.05 -21.86 4.17
N THR A 346 1.88 -20.64 3.64
CA THR A 346 1.38 -19.47 4.34
C THR A 346 0.38 -18.70 3.47
N VAL A 347 -0.54 -18.00 4.11
CA VAL A 347 -1.55 -17.16 3.44
C VAL A 347 -1.30 -15.69 3.79
N TRP A 348 -1.25 -14.84 2.77
CA TRP A 348 -0.88 -13.43 2.84
C TRP A 348 -1.97 -12.55 2.22
N GLY A 349 -1.85 -11.22 2.33
CA GLY A 349 -2.83 -10.27 1.77
C GLY A 349 -4.23 -10.34 2.38
N CYS A 350 -4.30 -10.83 3.62
CA CYS A 350 -5.50 -11.04 4.44
C CYS A 350 -5.18 -10.76 5.91
N ILE A 351 -6.17 -10.76 6.80
CA ILE A 351 -5.99 -10.63 8.25
C ILE A 351 -6.22 -11.98 8.94
N THR A 352 -7.29 -12.67 8.54
CA THR A 352 -7.71 -13.96 9.09
C THR A 352 -7.78 -15.02 8.00
N VAL A 353 -7.35 -16.23 8.33
CA VAL A 353 -7.52 -17.41 7.49
C VAL A 353 -8.68 -18.22 8.06
N ASP A 354 -9.88 -18.07 7.49
CA ASP A 354 -11.05 -18.83 7.93
C ASP A 354 -10.92 -20.31 7.55
N TYR A 355 -10.28 -20.56 6.41
CA TYR A 355 -10.15 -21.88 5.82
C TYR A 355 -8.91 -21.93 4.93
N THR A 356 -8.15 -23.01 5.05
CA THR A 356 -7.15 -23.41 4.07
C THR A 356 -7.03 -24.93 4.03
N GLN A 357 -6.78 -25.49 2.84
CA GLN A 357 -6.74 -26.94 2.62
C GLN A 357 -5.86 -27.29 1.42
N VAL A 358 -5.14 -28.40 1.52
CA VAL A 358 -4.34 -28.96 0.42
C VAL A 358 -5.21 -29.90 -0.41
N PHE A 359 -5.17 -29.72 -1.72
CA PHE A 359 -5.74 -30.61 -2.72
C PHE A 359 -4.60 -31.24 -3.51
N TYR A 360 -4.65 -32.56 -3.72
CA TYR A 360 -3.58 -33.27 -4.42
C TYR A 360 -4.08 -34.47 -5.22
N GLY A 361 -3.31 -34.84 -6.24
CA GLY A 361 -3.60 -35.99 -7.11
C GLY A 361 -2.36 -36.45 -7.86
N LYS A 362 -2.40 -37.64 -8.46
CA LYS A 362 -1.30 -38.14 -9.29
C LYS A 362 -1.01 -37.14 -10.41
N TYR A 363 0.26 -36.80 -10.60
CA TYR A 363 0.67 -35.91 -11.69
C TYR A 363 0.41 -36.56 -13.05
N THR A 364 -0.28 -35.82 -13.90
CA THR A 364 -0.31 -36.03 -15.36
C THR A 364 -0.24 -34.65 -16.01
N GLU A 365 0.33 -34.57 -17.22
CA GLU A 365 0.40 -33.31 -17.95
C GLU A 365 -1.01 -32.72 -18.17
N THR A 366 -1.98 -33.57 -18.52
CA THR A 366 -3.38 -33.17 -18.70
C THR A 366 -3.98 -32.57 -17.44
N LEU A 367 -3.77 -33.17 -16.27
CA LEU A 367 -4.30 -32.64 -15.01
C LEU A 367 -3.64 -31.31 -14.63
N TYR A 368 -2.34 -31.16 -14.90
CA TYR A 368 -1.62 -29.91 -14.68
C TYR A 368 -2.18 -28.78 -15.56
N GLU A 369 -2.39 -29.04 -16.84
CA GLU A 369 -3.00 -28.08 -17.77
C GLU A 369 -4.43 -27.70 -17.36
N GLU A 370 -5.25 -28.67 -16.93
CA GLU A 370 -6.61 -28.42 -16.43
C GLU A 370 -6.63 -27.55 -15.16
N ILE A 371 -5.70 -27.78 -14.23
CA ILE A 371 -5.61 -27.00 -12.99
C ILE A 371 -5.14 -25.57 -13.24
N ILE A 372 -4.15 -25.38 -14.11
CA ILE A 372 -3.65 -24.05 -14.48
C ILE A 372 -4.75 -23.25 -15.18
N LYS A 373 -5.56 -23.91 -16.00
CA LYS A 373 -6.66 -23.26 -16.70
C LYS A 373 -7.77 -22.79 -15.76
N ASP A 374 -8.18 -23.62 -14.81
CA ASP A 374 -9.24 -23.28 -13.86
C ASP A 374 -9.16 -24.13 -12.58
N SER A 375 -8.36 -23.66 -11.61
CA SER A 375 -8.21 -24.37 -10.34
C SER A 375 -9.54 -24.54 -9.59
N SER A 376 -10.48 -23.60 -9.74
CA SER A 376 -11.76 -23.65 -9.03
C SER A 376 -12.63 -24.84 -9.42
N LYS A 377 -12.54 -25.27 -10.69
CA LYS A 377 -13.26 -26.44 -11.22
C LYS A 377 -12.47 -27.72 -11.03
N SER A 378 -11.16 -27.68 -11.25
CA SER A 378 -10.33 -28.89 -11.33
C SER A 378 -10.07 -29.53 -9.96
N ILE A 379 -10.12 -28.76 -8.85
CA ILE A 379 -9.91 -29.30 -7.50
C ILE A 379 -10.94 -30.36 -7.08
N SER A 380 -12.13 -30.40 -7.69
CA SER A 380 -13.12 -31.43 -7.35
C SER A 380 -12.69 -32.84 -7.76
N LEU A 381 -11.68 -32.94 -8.62
CA LEU A 381 -11.08 -34.21 -9.07
C LEU A 381 -9.96 -34.70 -8.14
N LEU A 382 -9.53 -33.87 -7.19
CA LEU A 382 -8.38 -34.12 -6.32
C LEU A 382 -8.79 -34.70 -4.96
N LYS A 383 -7.86 -35.44 -4.34
CA LYS A 383 -7.94 -35.76 -2.90
C LYS A 383 -7.74 -34.48 -2.10
N LYS A 384 -8.29 -34.42 -0.90
CA LYS A 384 -8.20 -33.25 -0.02
C LYS A 384 -7.79 -33.63 1.39
N THR A 385 -6.97 -32.79 2.02
CA THR A 385 -6.46 -33.02 3.39
C THR A 385 -7.38 -32.40 4.44
N LYS A 386 -6.97 -32.29 5.70
CA LYS A 386 -7.79 -31.63 6.72
C LYS A 386 -7.83 -30.11 6.49
N ASN A 387 -9.00 -29.50 6.65
CA ASN A 387 -9.11 -28.05 6.63
C ASN A 387 -8.51 -27.43 7.91
N ARG A 388 -7.93 -26.25 7.77
CA ARG A 388 -7.32 -25.50 8.86
C ARG A 388 -7.74 -24.04 8.80
N GLY A 389 -7.60 -23.34 9.92
CA GLY A 389 -7.74 -21.88 10.00
C GLY A 389 -6.55 -21.30 10.76
N GLY A 390 -6.36 -19.99 10.70
CA GLY A 390 -5.23 -19.33 11.32
C GLY A 390 -5.23 -17.84 11.07
N LYS A 391 -4.04 -17.25 11.12
CA LYS A 391 -3.83 -15.82 10.92
C LYS A 391 -2.86 -15.57 9.77
N CYS A 392 -3.08 -14.46 9.09
CA CYS A 392 -2.14 -13.93 8.12
C CYS A 392 -1.05 -13.11 8.84
N ARG A 393 -0.17 -12.45 8.09
CA ARG A 393 1.00 -11.74 8.63
C ARG A 393 0.71 -10.83 9.83
N TRP A 394 -0.43 -10.15 9.83
CA TRP A 394 -0.76 -9.04 10.75
C TRP A 394 -1.20 -9.46 12.17
N GLY A 395 -1.02 -10.71 12.58
CA GLY A 395 -1.40 -11.14 13.94
C GLY A 395 -0.64 -12.34 14.48
N GLY A 396 0.57 -12.59 13.97
CA GLY A 396 1.34 -13.81 14.20
C GLY A 396 1.00 -14.85 13.13
N MET A 397 1.66 -14.73 11.97
CA MET A 397 1.44 -15.57 10.80
C MET A 397 1.44 -17.05 11.15
N THR A 398 0.40 -17.76 10.72
CA THR A 398 0.34 -19.21 10.86
C THR A 398 1.09 -19.86 9.70
N GLU A 399 2.15 -20.60 10.02
CA GLU A 399 2.81 -21.51 9.09
C GLU A 399 2.06 -22.85 9.13
N PHE A 400 1.58 -23.30 7.97
CA PHE A 400 0.85 -24.56 7.84
C PHE A 400 1.74 -25.62 7.20
N SER A 401 1.53 -26.88 7.58
CA SER A 401 2.31 -28.01 7.06
C SER A 401 1.45 -29.27 7.00
N GLU A 402 1.55 -30.03 5.91
CA GLU A 402 0.78 -31.26 5.66
C GLU A 402 1.65 -32.32 4.98
N GLU A 403 1.70 -33.52 5.55
CA GLU A 403 2.41 -34.66 4.96
C GLU A 403 1.46 -35.51 4.12
N ILE A 404 1.90 -35.85 2.92
CA ILE A 404 1.15 -36.65 1.95
C ILE A 404 1.98 -37.90 1.65
N ILE A 405 1.45 -39.06 2.02
CA ILE A 405 2.05 -40.35 1.70
C ILE A 405 1.76 -40.67 0.24
N THR A 406 2.79 -40.86 -0.56
CA THR A 406 2.70 -41.18 -1.99
C THR A 406 3.98 -41.82 -2.49
N GLU A 407 3.85 -42.76 -3.43
CA GLU A 407 4.97 -43.40 -4.15
C GLU A 407 5.14 -42.82 -5.56
N GLU A 408 4.23 -41.94 -5.98
CA GLU A 408 4.23 -41.31 -7.30
C GLU A 408 4.26 -39.79 -7.16
N ASP A 409 4.78 -39.11 -8.19
CA ASP A 409 4.72 -37.65 -8.25
C ASP A 409 3.26 -37.18 -8.23
N VAL A 410 3.02 -36.14 -7.43
CA VAL A 410 1.71 -35.52 -7.26
C VAL A 410 1.72 -34.07 -7.68
N ILE A 411 0.55 -33.62 -8.12
CA ILE A 411 0.23 -32.21 -8.23
C ILE A 411 -0.46 -31.76 -6.96
N VAL A 412 -0.12 -30.56 -6.49
CA VAL A 412 -0.64 -29.94 -5.27
C VAL A 412 -1.19 -28.55 -5.59
N VAL A 413 -2.38 -28.27 -5.06
CA VAL A 413 -3.01 -26.95 -5.08
C VAL A 413 -3.53 -26.66 -3.68
N ILE A 414 -3.25 -25.48 -3.16
CA ILE A 414 -3.80 -25.05 -1.87
C ILE A 414 -4.93 -24.09 -2.14
N SER A 415 -6.04 -24.26 -1.42
CA SER A 415 -7.14 -23.31 -1.41
C SER A 415 -7.18 -22.56 -0.08
N ALA A 416 -7.62 -21.30 -0.10
CA ALA A 416 -7.88 -20.51 1.09
C ALA A 416 -9.15 -19.66 0.95
N LYS A 417 -9.86 -19.46 2.07
CA LYS A 417 -10.89 -18.44 2.25
C LYS A 417 -10.50 -17.60 3.46
N VAL A 418 -10.64 -16.29 3.33
CA VAL A 418 -10.08 -15.31 4.25
C VAL A 418 -11.08 -14.21 4.57
N ASP A 419 -10.92 -13.59 5.74
CA ASP A 419 -11.61 -12.36 6.14
C ASP A 419 -13.15 -12.42 6.05
N SER A 420 -13.74 -13.60 6.25
CA SER A 420 -15.20 -13.79 6.18
C SER A 420 -15.96 -12.96 7.23
N ASN A 421 -15.27 -12.56 8.31
CA ASN A 421 -15.81 -11.66 9.34
C ASN A 421 -16.06 -10.24 8.83
N TRP A 422 -15.54 -9.84 7.67
CA TRP A 422 -15.82 -8.55 7.03
C TRP A 422 -17.29 -8.39 6.60
N LEU A 423 -18.05 -9.49 6.53
CA LEU A 423 -19.49 -9.46 6.28
C LEU A 423 -20.34 -9.17 7.53
N LYS A 424 -19.73 -9.07 8.72
CA LYS A 424 -20.47 -8.79 9.94
C LYS A 424 -21.01 -7.36 9.92
N GLN A 425 -22.30 -7.22 10.21
CA GLN A 425 -22.99 -5.95 10.37
C GLN A 425 -23.94 -6.08 11.56
N ASN A 426 -24.13 -5.03 12.36
CA ASN A 426 -25.10 -5.02 13.45
C ASN A 426 -26.38 -4.27 13.03
N LYS A 427 -26.25 -2.98 12.73
CA LYS A 427 -27.29 -2.07 12.25
C LYS A 427 -26.67 -1.10 11.23
N PRO A 428 -26.29 -1.61 10.04
CA PRO A 428 -25.65 -0.78 9.03
C PRO A 428 -26.61 0.31 8.56
N ASP A 429 -26.06 1.48 8.30
CA ASP A 429 -26.72 2.66 7.79
C ASP A 429 -25.97 3.16 6.55
N PRO A 430 -26.61 3.12 5.36
CA PRO A 430 -27.93 2.53 5.11
C PRO A 430 -27.92 1.00 5.26
N ASN A 431 -29.09 0.39 5.43
CA ASN A 431 -29.22 -1.06 5.66
C ASN A 431 -29.02 -1.87 4.37
N VAL A 432 -27.76 -1.97 3.91
CA VAL A 432 -27.34 -2.68 2.71
C VAL A 432 -26.15 -3.59 3.02
N PRO A 433 -25.90 -4.66 2.23
CA PRO A 433 -24.68 -5.44 2.33
C PRO A 433 -23.42 -4.58 2.06
N PRO A 434 -22.21 -5.04 2.41
CA PRO A 434 -20.96 -4.36 2.07
C PRO A 434 -20.86 -3.99 0.59
N GLN A 435 -20.46 -2.75 0.32
CA GLN A 435 -20.45 -2.13 -1.01
C GLN A 435 -19.05 -2.07 -1.62
N SER A 436 -18.01 -2.02 -0.79
CA SER A 436 -16.66 -1.80 -1.28
C SER A 436 -16.14 -2.94 -2.15
N HIS A 437 -15.27 -2.60 -3.11
CA HIS A 437 -14.60 -3.60 -3.93
C HIS A 437 -13.73 -4.54 -3.10
N ILE A 438 -13.04 -4.02 -2.07
CA ILE A 438 -12.08 -4.76 -1.27
C ILE A 438 -12.75 -5.87 -0.44
N VAL A 439 -13.98 -5.65 0.01
CA VAL A 439 -14.80 -6.65 0.71
C VAL A 439 -15.44 -7.61 -0.28
N ASN A 440 -16.08 -7.08 -1.31
CA ASN A 440 -16.83 -7.91 -2.26
C ASN A 440 -15.92 -8.88 -3.04
N SER A 441 -14.69 -8.48 -3.37
CA SER A 441 -13.75 -9.34 -4.09
C SER A 441 -13.21 -10.52 -3.26
N ARG A 442 -13.41 -10.50 -1.93
CA ARG A 442 -12.99 -11.57 -1.00
C ARG A 442 -14.12 -12.43 -0.49
N THR A 443 -15.34 -11.90 -0.46
CA THR A 443 -16.43 -12.50 0.32
C THR A 443 -17.55 -13.04 -0.56
N LYS A 444 -17.74 -12.49 -1.77
CA LYS A 444 -18.70 -13.03 -2.74
C LYS A 444 -18.12 -14.24 -3.45
N GLN A 445 -18.98 -15.24 -3.69
CA GLN A 445 -18.59 -16.45 -4.41
C GLN A 445 -17.98 -16.12 -5.79
N HIS A 446 -18.58 -15.17 -6.50
CA HIS A 446 -18.06 -14.58 -7.74
C HIS A 446 -18.36 -13.09 -7.74
N TYR A 447 -17.32 -12.27 -7.89
CA TYR A 447 -17.44 -10.81 -7.98
C TYR A 447 -16.74 -10.33 -9.25
N LYS A 448 -17.54 -9.79 -10.17
CA LYS A 448 -17.07 -9.31 -11.46
C LYS A 448 -17.53 -7.87 -11.70
N VAL A 449 -16.56 -6.97 -11.89
CA VAL A 449 -16.78 -5.55 -12.19
C VAL A 449 -15.75 -5.10 -13.20
N SER A 450 -16.10 -4.17 -14.09
CA SER A 450 -15.18 -3.61 -15.08
C SER A 450 -15.39 -2.11 -15.26
N ASN A 451 -14.29 -1.38 -15.48
CA ASN A 451 -14.29 0.00 -15.94
C ASN A 451 -13.18 0.16 -16.97
N LYS A 452 -13.55 0.53 -18.21
CA LYS A 452 -12.62 0.70 -19.34
C LYS A 452 -11.72 -0.53 -19.49
N ASN A 453 -10.42 -0.37 -19.25
CA ASN A 453 -9.40 -1.39 -19.42
C ASN A 453 -9.14 -2.21 -18.14
N TYR A 454 -9.87 -1.93 -17.07
CA TYR A 454 -9.69 -2.55 -15.77
C TYR A 454 -10.89 -3.43 -15.42
N SER A 455 -10.62 -4.54 -14.75
CA SER A 455 -11.60 -5.46 -14.22
C SER A 455 -11.17 -6.08 -12.89
N ILE A 456 -12.17 -6.35 -12.06
CA ILE A 456 -12.07 -7.23 -10.91
C ILE A 456 -12.83 -8.49 -11.30
N ASP A 457 -12.17 -9.65 -11.28
CA ASP A 457 -12.79 -10.96 -11.48
C ASP A 457 -12.21 -11.88 -10.40
N GLU A 458 -12.88 -11.91 -9.26
CA GLU A 458 -12.40 -12.60 -8.06
C GLU A 458 -13.50 -13.46 -7.43
N SER A 459 -13.06 -14.38 -6.57
CA SER A 459 -13.90 -15.36 -5.90
C SER A 459 -13.54 -15.40 -4.42
N SER A 460 -14.47 -15.86 -3.60
CA SER A 460 -14.22 -16.02 -2.16
C SER A 460 -13.20 -17.11 -1.82
N PHE A 461 -12.76 -17.89 -2.82
CA PHE A 461 -11.67 -18.85 -2.69
C PHE A 461 -10.45 -18.39 -3.49
N PHE A 462 -9.31 -18.40 -2.84
CA PHE A 462 -8.00 -18.10 -3.39
C PHE A 462 -7.21 -19.39 -3.54
N PHE A 463 -6.42 -19.49 -4.61
CA PHE A 463 -5.67 -20.69 -4.93
C PHE A 463 -4.18 -20.37 -5.06
N SER A 464 -3.33 -21.29 -4.61
CA SER A 464 -1.90 -21.25 -4.94
C SER A 464 -1.71 -21.54 -6.44
N SER A 465 -0.52 -21.24 -6.96
CA SER A 465 -0.06 -21.91 -8.18
C SER A 465 -0.05 -23.43 -7.98
N ALA A 466 -0.25 -24.18 -9.06
CA ALA A 466 -0.08 -25.63 -9.02
C ALA A 466 1.40 -25.97 -8.81
N LEU A 467 1.66 -26.82 -7.81
CA LEU A 467 2.99 -27.29 -7.47
C LEU A 467 3.10 -28.75 -7.87
N LYS A 468 4.23 -29.14 -8.47
CA LYS A 468 4.54 -30.52 -8.83
C LYS A 468 5.61 -31.04 -7.87
N SER A 469 5.40 -32.21 -7.27
CA SER A 469 6.46 -32.88 -6.52
C SER A 469 7.52 -33.48 -7.45
N ASP A 470 8.73 -33.62 -6.94
CA ASP A 470 9.78 -34.43 -7.56
C ASP A 470 10.36 -35.40 -6.52
N LEU A 471 9.80 -36.60 -6.47
CA LEU A 471 10.24 -37.66 -5.55
C LEU A 471 11.64 -38.20 -5.90
N ASN A 472 12.13 -37.96 -7.12
CA ASN A 472 13.46 -38.40 -7.56
C ASN A 472 14.56 -37.35 -7.28
N SER A 473 14.19 -36.13 -6.86
CA SER A 473 15.14 -35.12 -6.43
C SER A 473 15.75 -35.48 -5.08
N THR A 474 16.94 -36.08 -5.09
CA THR A 474 17.73 -36.39 -3.89
C THR A 474 18.49 -35.16 -3.42
N GLY A 475 17.77 -34.21 -2.81
CA GLY A 475 18.38 -33.21 -1.92
C GLY A 475 18.36 -33.71 -0.48
N PRO A 476 19.36 -33.41 0.37
CA PRO A 476 19.21 -33.69 1.80
C PRO A 476 17.92 -33.02 2.28
N ALA A 477 17.04 -33.80 2.92
CA ALA A 477 15.93 -33.27 3.69
C ALA A 477 16.54 -32.47 4.84
N ASP A 478 16.83 -31.20 4.57
CA ASP A 478 17.25 -30.28 5.59
C ASP A 478 16.02 -30.01 6.45
N LYS A 479 15.89 -30.80 7.52
CA LYS A 479 14.81 -30.67 8.50
C LYS A 479 14.82 -29.28 9.16
N ASP A 480 15.92 -28.52 8.99
CA ASP A 480 16.10 -27.15 9.46
C ASP A 480 15.92 -26.09 8.36
N LYS A 481 15.57 -26.47 7.12
CA LYS A 481 15.16 -25.52 6.07
C LYS A 481 13.80 -24.95 6.46
N LYS A 482 13.83 -23.89 7.26
CA LYS A 482 12.65 -23.08 7.54
C LYS A 482 12.08 -22.61 6.21
N PHE A 483 10.78 -22.81 6.04
CA PHE A 483 10.01 -22.19 4.96
C PHE A 483 10.40 -20.71 4.91
N GLU A 484 10.96 -20.23 3.79
CA GLU A 484 11.34 -18.83 3.58
C GLU A 484 10.10 -17.90 3.46
N GLY A 485 9.01 -18.24 4.14
CA GLY A 485 7.90 -17.32 4.45
C GLY A 485 8.14 -16.54 5.73
N SER A 486 8.90 -17.06 6.70
CA SER A 486 9.38 -16.26 7.82
C SER A 486 10.70 -15.61 7.41
N PHE A 487 10.64 -14.30 7.16
CA PHE A 487 11.82 -13.45 6.96
C PHE A 487 12.84 -13.72 8.08
N GLN A 488 13.90 -14.45 7.77
CA GLN A 488 15.11 -14.40 8.58
C GLN A 488 15.75 -13.04 8.33
N TRP A 489 16.09 -12.35 9.40
CA TRP A 489 16.94 -11.16 9.35
C TRP A 489 18.31 -11.59 8.80
N ASN A 490 18.44 -11.59 7.47
CA ASN A 490 19.62 -12.15 6.84
C ASN A 490 20.86 -11.37 7.27
N ALA A 491 21.85 -12.11 7.79
CA ALA A 491 23.21 -11.68 8.11
C ALA A 491 23.94 -11.00 6.92
N LEU A 492 23.33 -10.99 5.72
CA LEU A 492 23.75 -10.22 4.56
C LEU A 492 23.84 -8.71 4.85
N TYR A 493 22.98 -8.17 5.73
CA TYR A 493 23.11 -6.78 6.19
C TYR A 493 24.41 -6.53 6.98
N LEU A 494 24.84 -7.51 7.78
CA LEU A 494 26.13 -7.45 8.47
C LEU A 494 27.30 -7.53 7.47
N VAL A 495 27.18 -8.36 6.43
CA VAL A 495 28.22 -8.49 5.40
C VAL A 495 28.36 -7.21 4.57
N ILE A 496 27.25 -6.55 4.21
CA ILE A 496 27.27 -5.26 3.50
C ILE A 496 27.85 -4.16 4.41
N LEU A 497 27.53 -4.16 5.71
CA LEU A 497 28.15 -3.26 6.69
C LEU A 497 29.67 -3.50 6.81
N ILE A 498 30.10 -4.76 6.84
CA ILE A 498 31.51 -5.12 6.93
C ILE A 498 32.25 -4.73 5.64
N ILE A 499 31.66 -4.94 4.46
CA ILE A 499 32.24 -4.51 3.18
C ILE A 499 32.35 -2.98 3.12
N GLY A 500 31.33 -2.25 3.58
CA GLY A 500 31.36 -0.78 3.69
C GLY A 500 32.44 -0.26 4.66
N ILE A 501 32.60 -0.92 5.81
CA ILE A 501 33.65 -0.59 6.78
C ILE A 501 35.05 -0.90 6.22
N ILE A 502 35.23 -2.03 5.54
CA ILE A 502 36.51 -2.43 4.93
C ILE A 502 36.89 -1.48 3.79
N SER A 503 35.94 -1.10 2.94
CA SER A 503 36.18 -0.14 1.85
C SER A 503 36.46 1.28 2.36
N GLY A 504 35.81 1.71 3.44
CA GLY A 504 36.15 2.96 4.15
C GLY A 504 37.55 2.94 4.77
N LEU A 505 37.95 1.82 5.39
CA LEU A 505 39.29 1.65 5.97
C LEU A 505 40.38 1.60 4.89
N LEU A 506 40.12 0.96 3.74
CA LEU A 506 41.02 0.94 2.58
C LEU A 506 41.20 2.34 1.97
N TYR A 507 40.13 3.15 1.90
CA TYR A 507 40.21 4.53 1.44
C TYR A 507 41.04 5.42 2.39
N ILE A 508 40.88 5.25 3.71
CA ILE A 508 41.66 5.97 4.72
C ILE A 508 43.14 5.54 4.67
N ALA A 509 43.42 4.24 4.46
CA ALA A 509 44.78 3.73 4.30
C ALA A 509 45.45 4.29 3.03
N ALA A 510 44.74 4.32 1.90
CA ALA A 510 45.23 4.90 0.65
C ALA A 510 45.55 6.39 0.80
N LYS A 511 44.71 7.16 1.50
CA LYS A 511 44.94 8.59 1.73
C LYS A 511 46.16 8.87 2.63
N LYS A 512 46.51 7.95 3.53
CA LYS A 512 47.69 8.04 4.41
C LYS A 512 49.01 7.67 3.70
N TYR A 513 48.94 6.84 2.65
CA TYR A 513 50.11 6.43 1.86
C TYR A 513 50.40 7.34 0.65
N PHE A 514 49.39 7.96 0.05
CA PHE A 514 49.56 8.80 -1.15
C PHE A 514 49.69 10.31 -0.88
N TYR A 515 49.51 10.76 0.36
CA TYR A 515 49.71 12.16 0.76
C TYR A 515 50.58 12.24 2.01
N GLN A 516 51.89 12.04 1.83
CA GLN A 516 52.89 12.64 2.72
C GLN A 516 53.42 13.94 2.09
N PRO A 517 53.49 15.05 2.84
CA PRO A 517 54.07 16.28 2.34
C PRO A 517 55.59 16.17 2.31
N LEU A 518 56.21 16.50 1.18
CA LEU A 518 57.64 16.78 1.09
C LEU A 518 57.96 18.02 1.93
N SER A 519 58.67 17.84 3.04
CA SER A 519 59.28 18.92 3.81
C SER A 519 60.80 18.94 3.59
N GLN A 520 61.27 20.07 3.04
CA GLN A 520 62.57 20.75 3.15
C GLN A 520 63.83 20.03 3.68
N GLN A 521 64.90 20.11 2.88
CA GLN A 521 66.31 20.49 3.17
C GLN A 521 67.03 20.41 1.79
N GLU A 522 67.97 21.24 1.33
CA GLU A 522 68.91 22.20 1.90
C GLU A 522 69.51 23.04 0.75
N GLU A 523 69.91 24.28 1.02
CA GLU A 523 70.83 25.07 0.18
C GLU A 523 72.21 24.38 0.09
N ILE A 524 72.91 24.50 -1.05
CA ILE A 524 74.37 24.71 -1.16
C ILE A 524 74.69 25.25 -2.56
N GLU A 525 75.51 26.30 -2.58
CA GLU A 525 76.08 27.03 -3.72
C GLU A 525 76.92 26.15 -4.67
N LEU A 526 76.71 26.31 -5.99
CA LEU A 526 77.68 26.83 -6.98
C LEU A 526 77.06 26.94 -8.37
#